data_AF-A0A7C3UW68-F1
#
_entry.id   AF-A0A7C3UW68-F1
#
_cell.length_a   1.000
_cell.length_b   1.000
_cell.length_c   1.000
_cell.angle_alpha   90.00
_cell.angle_beta   90.00
_cell.angle_gamma   90.00
#
_symmetry.space_group_name_H-M   'P 1'
#
loop_
_entity.id
_entity.type
_entity.pdbx_description
1 polymer ?
#
loop_
_entity_poly.entity_id
_entity_poly.type
_entity_poly.pdbx_seq_one_letter_code
_entity_poly.pdbx_strand_id
1 'polypeptide(L)'
;MKTRTIVWTIVGILVVAAIIFTIVARRGSAVLEGKRTMTEEDYRDYKTRAEKRVAKFEERYQRKLGTIPNPTPEEKAKMDEVTAKINQLKNYLAEYDGLTTDEARKEWYERCRTTEKEMKKAFRELFRMGEEEEEKEE
;
A
#
# COMPACT_ATOMS: atom_id res chain seq x y z
N MET A 1 29.74 35.40 7.50
CA MET A 1 28.70 34.70 8.29
C MET A 1 27.80 33.76 7.46
N LYS A 2 27.92 33.66 6.13
CA LYS A 2 27.04 32.80 5.29
C LYS A 2 27.49 31.33 5.20
N THR A 3 28.79 31.05 5.35
CA THR A 3 29.35 29.69 5.24
C THR A 3 28.96 28.78 6.41
N ARG A 4 28.76 29.35 7.60
CA ARG A 4 28.41 28.58 8.81
C ARG A 4 27.00 27.97 8.70
N THR A 5 26.02 28.69 8.15
CA THR A 5 24.65 28.19 7.98
C THR A 5 24.55 27.04 6.97
N ILE A 6 25.30 27.11 5.88
CA ILE A 6 25.32 26.06 4.84
C ILE A 6 25.89 24.75 5.42
N VAL A 7 26.98 24.82 6.19
CA VAL A 7 27.58 23.64 6.83
C VAL A 7 26.61 22.98 7.81
N TRP A 8 25.90 23.77 8.65
CA TRP A 8 24.89 23.23 9.57
C TRP A 8 23.71 22.58 8.83
N THR A 9 23.33 23.09 7.67
CA THR A 9 22.24 22.51 6.87
C THR A 9 22.67 21.17 6.26
N ILE A 10 23.89 21.07 5.75
CA ILE A 10 24.45 19.82 5.19
C ILE A 10 24.62 18.76 6.30
N VAL A 11 25.11 19.15 7.48
CA VAL A 11 25.23 18.25 8.63
C VAL A 11 23.85 17.75 9.07
N GLY A 12 22.84 18.63 9.12
CA GLY A 12 21.46 18.23 9.41
C GLY A 12 20.92 17.19 8.43
N ILE A 13 21.15 17.38 7.12
CA ILE A 13 20.74 16.44 6.08
C ILE A 13 21.47 15.09 6.22
N LEU A 14 22.76 15.11 6.50
CA LEU A 14 23.56 13.88 6.68
C LEU A 14 23.14 13.09 7.91
N VAL A 15 22.78 13.76 9.01
CA VAL A 15 22.28 13.08 10.23
C VAL A 15 20.92 12.45 9.97
N VAL A 16 20.01 13.15 9.28
CA VAL A 16 18.70 12.59 8.91
C VAL A 16 18.88 11.39 7.96
N ALA A 17 19.77 11.50 6.97
CA ALA A 17 20.09 10.39 6.07
C ALA A 17 20.69 9.19 6.82
N ALA A 18 21.57 9.41 7.80
CA ALA A 18 22.16 8.35 8.61
C ALA A 18 21.15 7.66 9.55
N ILE A 19 20.18 8.39 10.09
CA ILE A 19 19.08 7.83 10.91
C ILE A 19 18.15 6.99 10.03
N ILE A 20 17.78 7.47 8.85
CA ILE A 20 16.98 6.69 7.88
C ILE A 20 17.76 5.43 7.47
N PHE A 21 19.04 5.57 7.14
CA PHE A 21 19.90 4.45 6.77
C PHE A 21 20.02 3.42 7.90
N THR A 22 20.18 3.83 9.16
CA THR A 22 20.27 2.90 10.29
C THR A 22 18.94 2.22 10.61
N ILE A 23 17.79 2.90 10.46
CA ILE A 23 16.47 2.27 10.62
C ILE A 23 16.21 1.25 9.52
N VAL A 24 16.57 1.57 8.28
CA VAL A 24 16.43 0.65 7.13
C VAL A 24 17.41 -0.52 7.25
N ALA A 25 18.68 -0.28 7.59
CA ALA A 25 19.71 -1.30 7.73
C ALA A 25 19.45 -2.25 8.91
N ARG A 26 18.95 -1.74 10.05
CA ARG A 26 18.67 -2.55 11.25
C ARG A 26 17.42 -3.44 11.10
N ARG A 27 16.51 -3.11 10.18
CA ARG A 27 15.43 -4.02 9.72
C ARG A 27 15.86 -4.98 8.61
N GLY A 28 16.97 -4.72 7.93
CA GLY A 28 17.47 -5.53 6.81
C GLY A 28 18.34 -6.73 7.20
N SER A 29 19.06 -6.67 8.32
CA SER A 29 20.12 -7.65 8.64
C SER A 29 19.64 -8.95 9.32
N ALA A 30 18.39 -9.06 9.75
CA ALA A 30 17.88 -10.23 10.50
C ALA A 30 17.02 -11.21 9.67
N VAL A 31 16.91 -11.04 8.34
CA VAL A 31 16.01 -11.86 7.50
C VAL A 31 16.68 -12.38 6.21
N LEU A 32 17.93 -12.82 6.32
CA LEU A 32 18.72 -13.33 5.18
C LEU A 32 19.07 -14.82 5.28
N GLU A 33 18.37 -15.59 6.10
CA GLU A 33 18.38 -17.05 5.97
C GLU A 33 17.06 -17.50 5.31
N GLY A 34 17.13 -17.79 4.00
CA GLY A 34 16.10 -18.56 3.29
C GLY A 34 15.06 -17.79 2.48
N LYS A 35 15.15 -16.47 2.28
CA LYS A 35 14.29 -15.79 1.30
C LYS A 35 14.80 -16.10 -0.10
N ARG A 36 14.17 -17.07 -0.77
CA ARG A 36 14.26 -17.27 -2.22
C ARG A 36 14.15 -15.90 -2.89
N THR A 37 15.21 -15.45 -3.54
CA THR A 37 15.18 -14.20 -4.33
C THR A 37 14.10 -14.37 -5.38
N MET A 38 13.10 -13.48 -5.37
CA MET A 38 12.07 -13.49 -6.40
C MET A 38 12.71 -13.20 -7.75
N THR A 39 12.46 -14.07 -8.70
CA THR A 39 12.87 -13.93 -10.10
C THR A 39 11.93 -12.98 -10.84
N GLU A 40 12.31 -12.54 -12.04
CA GLU A 40 11.40 -11.74 -12.89
C GLU A 40 10.06 -12.44 -13.13
N GLU A 41 10.09 -13.76 -13.33
CA GLU A 41 8.91 -14.60 -13.52
C GLU A 41 7.99 -14.55 -12.30
N ASP A 42 8.53 -14.61 -11.09
CA ASP A 42 7.75 -14.49 -9.85
C ASP A 42 7.01 -13.14 -9.75
N TYR A 43 7.65 -12.04 -10.19
CA TYR A 43 7.02 -10.72 -10.19
C TYR A 43 5.93 -10.61 -11.26
N ARG A 44 6.15 -11.20 -12.44
CA ARG A 44 5.16 -11.23 -13.52
C ARG A 44 3.93 -12.06 -13.13
N ASP A 45 4.16 -13.20 -12.48
CA ASP A 45 3.11 -14.03 -11.90
C ASP A 45 2.37 -13.31 -10.78
N TYR A 46 3.08 -12.52 -9.98
CA TYR A 46 2.45 -11.67 -8.99
C TYR A 46 1.55 -10.63 -9.64
N LYS A 47 2.01 -9.90 -10.67
CA LYS A 47 1.21 -8.91 -11.42
C LYS A 47 -0.11 -9.52 -11.89
N THR A 48 -0.02 -10.63 -12.62
CA THR A 48 -1.19 -11.33 -13.20
C THR A 48 -2.18 -11.77 -12.12
N ARG A 49 -1.68 -12.29 -10.99
CA ARG A 49 -2.54 -12.69 -9.87
C ARG A 49 -3.13 -11.49 -9.16
N ALA A 50 -2.37 -10.41 -8.99
CA ALA A 50 -2.81 -9.17 -8.36
C ALA A 50 -3.92 -8.50 -9.18
N GLU A 51 -3.79 -8.40 -10.51
CA GLU A 51 -4.84 -7.90 -11.41
C GLU A 51 -6.16 -8.66 -11.21
N LYS A 52 -6.10 -10.01 -11.22
CA LYS A 52 -7.27 -10.86 -10.96
C LYS A 52 -7.86 -10.64 -9.57
N ARG A 53 -7.01 -10.46 -8.55
CA ARG A 53 -7.46 -10.19 -7.17
C ARG A 53 -8.13 -8.83 -7.05
N VAL A 54 -7.58 -7.79 -7.68
CA VAL A 54 -8.14 -6.44 -7.69
C VAL A 54 -9.50 -6.44 -8.37
N ALA A 55 -9.63 -7.07 -9.53
CA ALA A 55 -10.91 -7.18 -10.23
C ALA A 55 -11.98 -7.88 -9.37
N LYS A 56 -11.65 -9.04 -8.76
CA LYS A 56 -12.57 -9.74 -7.84
C LYS A 56 -12.91 -8.90 -6.61
N PHE A 57 -11.95 -8.14 -6.08
CA PHE A 57 -12.16 -7.29 -4.92
C PHE A 57 -13.10 -6.12 -5.26
N GLU A 58 -12.90 -5.48 -6.40
CA GLU A 58 -13.76 -4.42 -6.91
C GLU A 58 -15.18 -4.92 -7.14
N GLU A 59 -15.37 -6.10 -7.74
CA GLU A 59 -16.69 -6.72 -7.88
C GLU A 59 -17.36 -6.94 -6.52
N ARG A 60 -16.61 -7.47 -5.54
CA ARG A 60 -17.11 -7.67 -4.18
C ARG A 60 -17.47 -6.36 -3.50
N TYR A 61 -16.67 -5.32 -3.70
CA TYR A 61 -16.91 -3.99 -3.19
C TYR A 61 -18.17 -3.36 -3.77
N GLN A 62 -18.33 -3.39 -5.10
CA GLN A 62 -19.55 -2.90 -5.76
C GLN A 62 -20.81 -3.64 -5.27
N ARG A 63 -20.74 -4.97 -5.14
CA ARG A 63 -21.85 -5.78 -4.60
C ARG A 63 -22.23 -5.34 -3.19
N LYS A 64 -21.24 -5.02 -2.37
CA LYS A 64 -21.44 -4.60 -0.99
C LYS A 64 -21.84 -3.13 -0.86
N LEU A 65 -21.47 -2.25 -1.79
CA LEU A 65 -22.01 -0.89 -1.83
C LEU A 65 -23.52 -0.89 -2.01
N GLY A 66 -24.05 -1.84 -2.78
CA GLY A 66 -25.49 -2.03 -2.93
C GLY A 66 -26.22 -2.45 -1.64
N THR A 67 -25.49 -2.77 -0.56
CA THR A 67 -26.07 -3.15 0.75
C THR A 67 -25.98 -2.04 1.80
N ILE A 68 -25.42 -0.86 1.48
CA ILE A 68 -25.36 0.29 2.40
C ILE A 68 -26.32 1.37 1.88
N PRO A 69 -27.63 1.27 2.18
CA PRO A 69 -28.58 2.30 1.80
C PRO A 69 -28.35 3.55 2.67
N ASN A 70 -27.98 4.67 2.05
CA ASN A 70 -27.70 5.96 2.72
C ASN A 70 -26.47 5.95 3.65
N PRO A 71 -25.24 5.86 3.09
CA PRO A 71 -24.03 5.83 3.89
C PRO A 71 -23.85 7.10 4.72
N THR A 72 -23.42 6.94 5.96
CA THR A 72 -23.02 8.06 6.83
C THR A 72 -21.79 8.78 6.26
N PRO A 73 -21.48 10.01 6.72
CA PRO A 73 -20.27 10.71 6.28
C PRO A 73 -18.98 9.91 6.53
N GLU A 74 -18.92 9.13 7.61
CA GLU A 74 -17.77 8.29 7.96
C GLU A 74 -17.65 7.08 7.02
N GLU A 75 -18.76 6.40 6.75
CA GLU A 75 -18.81 5.31 5.77
C GLU A 75 -18.46 5.81 4.37
N LYS A 76 -18.96 6.97 3.97
CA LYS A 76 -18.64 7.59 2.68
C LYS A 76 -17.14 7.90 2.58
N ALA A 77 -16.53 8.46 3.62
CA ALA A 77 -15.09 8.70 3.64
C ALA A 77 -14.28 7.39 3.49
N LYS A 78 -14.77 6.30 4.10
CA LYS A 78 -14.16 4.97 3.99
C LYS A 78 -14.38 4.33 2.61
N MET A 79 -15.54 4.55 2.00
CA MET A 79 -15.80 4.16 0.62
C MET A 79 -14.85 4.85 -0.36
N ASP A 80 -14.65 6.16 -0.18
CA ASP A 80 -13.70 6.93 -0.97
C ASP A 80 -12.26 6.45 -0.75
N GLU A 81 -11.88 6.11 0.50
CA GLU A 81 -10.58 5.51 0.83
C GLU A 81 -10.37 4.18 0.11
N VAL A 82 -11.36 3.27 0.14
CA VAL A 82 -11.29 1.97 -0.55
C VAL A 82 -11.16 2.18 -2.06
N THR A 83 -11.95 3.07 -2.64
CA THR A 83 -11.91 3.39 -4.08
C THR A 83 -10.56 3.97 -4.48
N ALA A 84 -10.01 4.90 -3.69
CA ALA A 84 -8.69 5.46 -3.91
C ALA A 84 -7.60 4.39 -3.88
N LYS A 85 -7.67 3.44 -2.93
CA LYS A 85 -6.69 2.33 -2.83
C LYS A 85 -6.80 1.33 -3.98
N ILE A 86 -8.02 1.02 -4.46
CA ILE A 86 -8.23 0.19 -5.65
C ILE A 86 -7.57 0.86 -6.87
N ASN A 87 -7.85 2.15 -7.10
CA ASN A 87 -7.27 2.89 -8.22
C ASN A 87 -5.74 3.02 -8.11
N GLN A 88 -5.23 3.29 -6.91
CA GLN A 88 -3.80 3.34 -6.65
C GLN A 88 -3.12 2.00 -6.98
N LEU A 89 -3.73 0.87 -6.57
CA LEU A 89 -3.19 -0.45 -6.87
C LEU A 89 -3.24 -0.77 -8.37
N LYS A 90 -4.32 -0.41 -9.08
CA LYS A 90 -4.39 -0.55 -10.55
C LYS A 90 -3.29 0.24 -11.25
N ASN A 91 -3.03 1.47 -10.81
CA ASN A 91 -1.95 2.29 -11.35
C ASN A 91 -0.58 1.65 -11.13
N TYR A 92 -0.31 1.15 -9.92
CA TYR A 92 0.93 0.43 -9.65
C TYR A 92 1.06 -0.82 -10.51
N LEU A 93 0.00 -1.61 -10.71
CA LEU A 93 0.05 -2.79 -11.57
C LEU A 93 0.38 -2.43 -13.03
N ALA A 94 -0.14 -1.29 -13.53
CA ALA A 94 0.19 -0.78 -14.86
C ALA A 94 1.65 -0.31 -15.00
N GLU A 95 2.28 0.19 -13.92
CA GLU A 95 3.69 0.60 -13.91
C GLU A 95 4.67 -0.57 -14.16
N TYR A 96 4.25 -1.82 -13.91
CA TYR A 96 5.15 -2.98 -13.96
C TYR A 96 5.88 -3.13 -15.30
N ASP A 97 5.18 -2.89 -16.41
CA ASP A 97 5.75 -3.08 -17.76
C ASP A 97 6.85 -2.07 -18.08
N GLY A 98 6.96 -0.98 -17.31
CA GLY A 98 8.03 0.01 -17.41
C GLY A 98 9.26 -0.27 -16.53
N LEU A 99 9.26 -1.34 -15.71
CA LEU A 99 10.32 -1.61 -14.74
C LEU A 99 11.46 -2.42 -15.35
N THR A 100 12.65 -1.83 -15.41
CA THR A 100 13.84 -2.42 -16.04
C THR A 100 14.87 -2.98 -15.06
N THR A 101 14.79 -2.63 -13.76
CA THR A 101 15.72 -3.08 -12.73
C THR A 101 15.05 -3.95 -11.68
N ASP A 102 15.82 -4.86 -11.07
CA ASP A 102 15.32 -5.75 -10.03
C ASP A 102 14.97 -5.00 -8.75
N GLU A 103 15.72 -3.94 -8.41
CA GLU A 103 15.38 -3.05 -7.30
C GLU A 103 14.03 -2.37 -7.52
N ALA A 104 13.76 -1.86 -8.73
CA ALA A 104 12.49 -1.20 -9.03
C ALA A 104 11.31 -2.19 -8.99
N ARG A 105 11.50 -3.44 -9.45
CA ARG A 105 10.50 -4.51 -9.34
C ARG A 105 10.23 -4.90 -7.90
N LYS A 106 11.26 -4.96 -7.06
CA LYS A 106 11.12 -5.24 -5.63
C LYS A 106 10.37 -4.14 -4.89
N GLU A 107 10.69 -2.88 -5.16
CA GLU A 107 9.98 -1.73 -4.59
C GLU A 107 8.52 -1.68 -5.05
N TRP A 108 8.28 -1.90 -6.34
CA TRP A 108 6.94 -2.04 -6.90
C TRP A 108 6.14 -3.15 -6.21
N TYR A 109 6.74 -4.31 -5.98
CA TYR A 109 6.09 -5.42 -5.30
C TYR A 109 5.69 -5.06 -3.87
N GLU A 110 6.58 -4.44 -3.10
CA GLU A 110 6.28 -4.03 -1.72
C GLU A 110 5.22 -2.91 -1.67
N ARG A 111 5.24 -1.97 -2.64
CA ARG A 111 4.18 -0.96 -2.80
C ARG A 111 2.82 -1.63 -3.06
N CYS A 112 2.74 -2.52 -4.05
CA CYS A 112 1.52 -3.26 -4.37
C CYS A 112 1.00 -4.05 -3.16
N ARG A 113 1.89 -4.80 -2.48
CA ARG A 113 1.54 -5.62 -1.33
C ARG A 113 1.05 -4.78 -0.14
N THR A 114 1.66 -3.63 0.08
CA THR A 114 1.27 -2.71 1.16
C THR A 114 -0.11 -2.12 0.87
N THR A 115 -0.33 -1.61 -0.35
CA THR A 115 -1.63 -1.08 -0.77
C THR A 115 -2.73 -2.16 -0.74
N GLU A 116 -2.44 -3.41 -1.15
CA GLU A 116 -3.39 -4.53 -1.01
C GLU A 116 -3.83 -4.75 0.44
N LYS A 117 -2.91 -4.63 1.41
CA LYS A 117 -3.23 -4.80 2.83
C LYS A 117 -4.08 -3.65 3.36
N GLU A 118 -3.71 -2.41 3.03
CA GLU A 118 -4.47 -1.22 3.42
C GLU A 118 -5.87 -1.22 2.83
N MET A 119 -6.01 -1.57 1.54
CA MET A 119 -7.29 -1.73 0.86
C MET A 119 -8.19 -2.75 1.57
N LYS A 120 -7.65 -3.93 1.91
CA LYS A 120 -8.39 -4.95 2.66
C LYS A 120 -8.78 -4.48 4.06
N LYS A 121 -7.93 -3.68 4.71
CA LYS A 121 -8.20 -3.13 6.04
C LYS A 121 -9.34 -2.11 5.99
N ALA A 122 -9.25 -1.13 5.10
CA ALA A 122 -10.29 -0.11 4.90
C ALA A 122 -11.64 -0.75 4.55
N PHE A 123 -11.64 -1.79 3.71
CA PHE A 123 -12.85 -2.54 3.39
C PHE A 123 -13.44 -3.26 4.61
N ARG A 124 -12.63 -3.93 5.44
CA ARG A 124 -13.14 -4.56 6.67
C ARG A 124 -13.69 -3.53 7.65
N GLU A 125 -13.00 -2.39 7.80
CA GLU A 125 -13.45 -1.30 8.66
C GLU A 125 -14.81 -0.77 8.18
N LEU A 126 -14.99 -0.53 6.88
CA LEU A 126 -16.26 -0.09 6.30
C LEU A 126 -17.43 -1.03 6.67
N PHE A 127 -17.27 -2.35 6.51
CA PHE A 127 -18.34 -3.29 6.83
C PHE A 127 -18.54 -3.56 8.32
N ARG A 128 -17.50 -3.35 9.13
CA ARG A 128 -17.65 -3.41 10.58
C ARG A 128 -18.49 -2.23 11.10
N MET A 129 -18.35 -1.06 10.48
CA MET A 129 -19.15 0.12 10.83
C MET A 129 -20.64 -0.09 10.51
N GLY A 130 -20.97 -0.68 9.35
CA GLY A 130 -22.36 -1.01 9.02
C GLY A 130 -23.00 -2.04 9.97
N GLU A 131 -22.25 -3.03 10.47
CA GLU A 131 -22.75 -3.99 11.47
C GLU A 131 -22.93 -3.35 12.86
N GLU A 132 -22.05 -2.42 13.27
CA GLU A 132 -22.15 -1.71 14.55
C GLU A 132 -23.28 -0.65 14.58
N GLU A 133 -23.73 -0.16 13.41
CA GLU A 133 -24.92 0.70 13.32
C GLU A 133 -26.22 -0.11 13.37
N GLU A 134 -26.31 -1.27 12.69
CA GLU A 134 -27.48 -2.16 12.80
C GLU A 134 -27.70 -2.63 14.26
N GLU A 135 -26.65 -2.96 15.02
CA GLU A 135 -26.76 -3.36 16.44
C GLU A 135 -27.18 -2.22 17.41
N LYS A 136 -27.10 -0.95 17.00
CA LYS A 136 -27.53 0.19 17.84
C LYS A 136 -28.95 0.64 17.54
N GLU A 137 -29.52 0.21 16.42
CA GLU A 137 -30.92 0.45 16.06
C GLU A 137 -31.87 -0.66 16.59
N GLU A 138 -31.35 -1.82 17.03
CA GLU A 138 -32.11 -2.85 17.79
C GLU A 138 -32.11 -2.62 19.31
#